data_AF-A0A102DFQ3-F1
#
_entry.id   AF-A0A102DFQ3-F1
#
_cell.length_a   1.000
_cell.length_b   1.000
_cell.length_c   1.000
_cell.angle_alpha   90.00
_cell.angle_beta   90.00
_cell.angle_gamma   90.00
#
_symmetry.space_group_name_H-M   'P 1'
#
loop_
_entity.id
_entity.type
_entity.pdbx_description
1 polymer ?
#
loop_
_entity_poly.entity_id
_entity_poly.type
_entity_poly.pdbx_seq_one_letter_code
_entity_poly.pdbx_strand_id
1 'polypeptide(L)'
;MLTISDGPAEAPTETAAAPAPGTLTITLKQPVELGPLVFTELKLREPTGAEMIAVDSKRGWAMDIALIALVSGVPEPAVARIGGGDLMKARKFLDHFFE
;
A
#
# COMPACT_ATOMS: atom_id res chain seq x y z
N MET A 1 -20.36 17.09 -47.49
CA MET A 1 -20.32 17.51 -46.07
C MET A 1 -20.68 16.31 -45.23
N LEU A 2 -19.70 15.63 -44.62
CA LEU A 2 -19.92 14.66 -43.56
C LEU A 2 -19.35 15.27 -42.27
N THR A 3 -20.22 15.62 -41.33
CA THR A 3 -19.84 16.02 -39.97
C THR A 3 -19.55 14.77 -39.16
N ILE A 4 -18.26 14.53 -38.89
CA ILE A 4 -17.80 13.60 -37.88
C ILE A 4 -17.91 14.33 -36.55
N SER A 5 -18.90 13.94 -35.73
CA SER A 5 -18.99 14.38 -34.35
C SER A 5 -17.95 13.62 -33.53
N ASP A 6 -16.83 14.28 -33.27
CA ASP A 6 -15.82 13.87 -32.30
C ASP A 6 -16.41 14.05 -30.89
N GLY A 7 -16.86 12.95 -30.28
CA GLY A 7 -17.24 12.92 -28.87
C GLY A 7 -15.98 13.02 -28.01
N PRO A 8 -15.99 13.77 -26.89
CA PRO A 8 -14.81 13.91 -26.07
C PRO A 8 -14.46 12.55 -25.46
N ALA A 9 -13.20 12.17 -25.62
CA ALA A 9 -12.59 11.02 -24.96
C ALA A 9 -12.85 11.12 -23.44
N GLU A 10 -13.76 10.28 -22.94
CA GLU A 10 -13.83 9.99 -21.52
C GLU A 10 -12.49 9.40 -21.13
N ALA A 11 -11.76 10.16 -20.31
CA ALA A 11 -10.61 9.66 -19.58
C ALA A 11 -11.00 8.34 -18.92
N PRO A 12 -10.14 7.30 -18.91
CA PRO A 12 -10.39 6.15 -18.09
C PRO A 12 -10.36 6.64 -16.64
N THR A 13 -11.55 6.88 -16.09
CA THR A 13 -11.75 7.01 -14.66
C THR A 13 -11.44 5.63 -14.14
N GLU A 14 -10.17 5.42 -13.78
CA GLU A 14 -9.69 4.25 -13.07
C GLU A 14 -10.69 4.03 -11.94
N THR A 15 -11.48 2.98 -12.12
CA THR A 15 -12.53 2.58 -11.21
C THR A 15 -11.88 2.50 -9.83
N ALA A 16 -12.25 3.43 -8.96
CA ALA A 16 -12.13 3.29 -7.53
C ALA A 16 -13.04 2.11 -7.17
N ALA A 17 -12.54 0.89 -7.41
CA ALA A 17 -13.19 -0.34 -7.04
C ALA A 17 -13.36 -0.28 -5.52
N ALA A 18 -14.58 -0.54 -5.07
CA ALA A 18 -14.86 -0.74 -3.65
C ALA A 18 -13.76 -1.62 -3.02
N PRO A 19 -13.28 -1.33 -1.80
CA PRO A 19 -12.15 -2.04 -1.23
C PRO A 19 -12.47 -3.53 -1.23
N ALA A 20 -11.72 -4.29 -2.02
CA ALA A 20 -11.85 -5.74 -2.02
C ALA A 20 -11.59 -6.22 -0.58
N PRO A 21 -12.36 -7.20 -0.07
CA PRO A 21 -12.07 -7.78 1.23
C PRO A 21 -10.61 -8.23 1.25
N GLY A 22 -9.85 -7.80 2.26
CA GLY A 22 -8.41 -8.08 2.35
C GLY A 22 -7.49 -7.02 1.73
N THR A 23 -7.98 -5.81 1.41
CA THR A 23 -7.13 -4.68 1.00
C THR A 23 -7.37 -3.42 1.82
N LEU A 24 -6.33 -2.60 2.00
CA LEU A 24 -6.41 -1.30 2.67
C LEU A 24 -5.49 -0.29 1.99
N THR A 25 -6.04 0.86 1.59
CA THR A 25 -5.25 2.01 1.13
C THR A 25 -5.15 3.06 2.24
N ILE A 26 -3.93 3.46 2.58
CA ILE A 26 -3.63 4.51 3.55
C ILE A 26 -2.96 5.66 2.81
N THR A 27 -3.63 6.80 2.68
CA THR A 27 -2.95 8.05 2.27
C THR A 27 -2.04 8.51 3.39
N LEU A 28 -0.76 8.71 3.08
CA LEU A 28 0.24 9.12 4.05
C LEU A 28 0.02 10.59 4.41
N LYS A 29 0.07 10.91 5.71
CA LYS A 29 -0.02 12.30 6.17
C LYS A 29 1.13 13.16 5.67
N GLN A 30 2.29 12.55 5.46
CA GLN A 30 3.48 13.17 4.90
C GLN A 30 4.05 12.25 3.81
N PRO A 31 4.36 12.78 2.62
CA PRO A 31 5.03 12.01 1.58
C PRO A 31 6.37 11.48 2.10
N VAL A 32 6.75 10.28 1.65
CA VAL A 32 8.05 9.68 1.94
C VAL A 32 8.87 9.62 0.67
N GLU A 33 10.11 10.09 0.74
CA GLU A 33 11.05 10.08 -0.38
C GLU A 33 12.12 9.00 -0.20
N LEU A 34 12.44 8.30 -1.29
CA LEU A 34 13.55 7.36 -1.38
C LEU A 34 14.22 7.49 -2.75
N GLY A 35 15.24 8.35 -2.82
CA GLY A 35 15.89 8.68 -4.07
C GLY A 35 14.92 9.42 -5.00
N PRO A 36 14.69 8.96 -6.24
CA PRO A 36 13.75 9.59 -7.16
C PRO A 36 12.28 9.20 -6.89
N LEU A 37 12.02 8.27 -5.97
CA LEU A 37 10.69 7.77 -5.68
C LEU A 37 10.03 8.58 -4.57
N VAL A 38 8.76 8.96 -4.78
CA VAL A 38 7.91 9.64 -3.79
C VAL A 38 6.69 8.78 -3.53
N PHE A 39 6.48 8.42 -2.27
CA PHE A 39 5.34 7.64 -1.81
C PHE A 39 4.38 8.55 -1.07
N THR A 40 3.14 8.64 -1.56
CA THR A 40 2.05 9.42 -0.93
C THR A 40 0.98 8.52 -0.33
N GLU A 41 1.03 7.22 -0.61
CA GLU A 41 0.09 6.22 -0.12
C GLU A 41 0.76 4.87 0.12
N LEU A 42 0.17 4.07 1.01
CA LEU A 42 0.42 2.65 1.18
C LEU A 42 -0.81 1.87 0.71
N LYS A 43 -0.63 0.98 -0.26
CA LYS A 43 -1.66 0.02 -0.67
C LYS A 43 -1.31 -1.32 -0.06
N LEU A 44 -2.09 -1.80 0.89
CA LEU A 44 -1.87 -3.05 1.60
C LEU A 44 -2.83 -4.12 1.06
N ARG A 45 -2.35 -5.35 1.06
CA ARG A 45 -3.16 -6.55 0.84
C ARG A 45 -2.92 -7.58 1.94
N GLU A 46 -3.76 -8.60 1.97
CA GLU A 46 -3.53 -9.81 2.77
C GLU A 46 -2.15 -10.42 2.47
N PRO A 47 -1.35 -10.75 3.51
CA PRO A 47 -0.07 -11.41 3.34
C PRO A 47 -0.25 -12.87 2.90
N THR A 48 0.65 -13.35 2.04
CA THR A 48 0.74 -14.78 1.70
C THR A 48 1.52 -15.54 2.76
N GLY A 49 1.31 -16.85 2.88
CA GLY A 49 2.09 -17.69 3.80
C GLY A 49 3.61 -17.62 3.57
N ALA A 50 4.05 -17.45 2.32
CA ALA A 50 5.48 -17.28 2.01
C ALA A 50 6.07 -15.98 2.58
N GLU A 51 5.29 -14.88 2.55
CA GLU A 51 5.69 -13.59 3.12
C GLU A 51 5.70 -13.63 4.65
N MET A 52 4.75 -14.36 5.24
CA MET A 52 4.71 -14.61 6.68
C MET A 52 5.96 -15.37 7.15
N ILE A 53 6.32 -16.44 6.42
CA ILE A 53 7.55 -17.19 6.68
C ILE A 53 8.79 -16.31 6.50
N ALA A 54 8.81 -15.43 5.49
CA ALA A 54 9.95 -14.55 5.23
C ALA A 54 10.23 -13.58 6.40
N VAL A 55 9.21 -13.19 7.17
CA VAL A 55 9.35 -12.29 8.32
C VAL A 55 9.36 -13.01 9.67
N ASP A 56 9.21 -14.33 9.71
CA ASP A 56 9.09 -15.13 10.94
C ASP A 56 10.35 -15.10 11.83
N SER A 57 11.51 -14.68 11.28
CA SER A 57 12.72 -14.46 12.07
C SER A 57 12.80 -13.06 12.74
N LYS A 58 11.95 -12.12 12.32
CA LYS A 58 11.93 -10.72 12.79
C LYS A 58 10.93 -10.56 13.95
N ARG A 59 11.09 -9.53 14.78
CA ARG A 59 10.19 -9.24 15.92
C ARG A 59 9.89 -7.76 16.03
N GLY A 60 8.76 -7.42 16.66
CA GLY A 60 8.34 -6.04 16.93
C GLY A 60 8.29 -5.19 15.65
N TRP A 61 8.68 -3.92 15.76
CA TRP A 61 8.64 -2.98 14.63
C TRP A 61 9.45 -3.41 13.40
N ALA A 62 10.52 -4.19 13.58
CA ALA A 62 11.29 -4.69 12.44
C ALA A 62 10.51 -5.74 11.63
N MET A 63 9.67 -6.54 12.28
CA MET A 63 8.74 -7.45 11.61
C MET A 63 7.62 -6.68 10.91
N ASP A 64 7.02 -5.71 11.61
CA ASP A 64 5.93 -4.89 11.09
C ASP A 64 6.36 -4.16 9.81
N ILE A 65 7.52 -3.49 9.83
CA ILE A 65 8.07 -2.77 8.67
C ILE A 65 8.33 -3.72 7.50
N ALA A 66 8.91 -4.89 7.77
CA ALA A 66 9.21 -5.87 6.75
C ALA A 66 7.95 -6.43 6.09
N LEU A 67 6.94 -6.76 6.90
CA LEU A 67 5.69 -7.29 6.40
C LEU A 67 4.92 -6.24 5.58
N ILE A 68 4.85 -5.00 6.08
CA ILE A 68 4.26 -3.87 5.36
C ILE A 68 4.95 -3.67 4.01
N ALA A 69 6.28 -3.76 3.96
CA ALA A 69 7.04 -3.63 2.72
C ALA A 69 6.67 -4.72 1.70
N LEU A 70 6.59 -5.98 2.14
CA LEU A 70 6.23 -7.12 1.28
C LEU A 70 4.82 -6.97 0.69
N VAL A 71 3.84 -6.67 1.54
CA VAL A 71 2.43 -6.62 1.11
C VAL A 71 2.06 -5.33 0.38
N SER A 72 2.86 -4.27 0.49
CA SER A 72 2.64 -3.01 -0.23
C SER A 72 3.51 -2.82 -1.47
N GLY A 73 4.60 -3.58 -1.59
CA GLY A 73 5.63 -3.34 -2.60
C GLY A 73 6.46 -2.07 -2.38
N VAL A 74 6.23 -1.34 -1.28
CA VAL A 74 7.06 -0.18 -0.90
C VAL A 74 8.35 -0.69 -0.25
N PRO A 75 9.54 -0.20 -0.66
CA PRO A 75 10.81 -0.69 -0.10
C PRO A 75 10.89 -0.49 1.43
N GLU A 76 11.45 -1.47 2.16
CA GLU A 76 11.64 -1.38 3.63
C GLU A 76 12.24 -0.05 4.11
N PRO A 77 13.27 0.54 3.45
CA PRO A 77 13.82 1.83 3.86
C PRO A 77 12.84 3.01 3.74
N ALA A 78 11.88 2.93 2.81
CA ALA A 78 10.81 3.92 2.70
C ALA A 78 9.74 3.68 3.77
N VAL A 79 9.32 2.43 3.98
CA VAL A 79 8.37 2.09 5.05
C VAL A 79 8.88 2.53 6.42
N ALA A 80 10.16 2.36 6.70
CA ALA A 80 10.81 2.80 7.94
C ALA A 80 10.80 4.33 8.15
N ARG A 81 10.55 5.13 7.10
CA ARG A 81 10.43 6.60 7.16
C ARG A 81 8.99 7.09 7.28
N ILE A 82 8.01 6.20 7.20
CA ILE A 82 6.60 6.56 7.35
C ILE A 82 6.32 7.00 8.79
N GLY A 83 5.50 8.03 8.95
CA GLY A 83 5.10 8.52 10.27
C GLY A 83 4.39 7.44 11.09
N GLY A 84 4.73 7.34 12.38
CA GLY A 84 4.27 6.25 13.26
C GLY A 84 2.75 6.07 13.32
N GLY A 85 1.98 7.15 13.18
CA GLY A 85 0.51 7.07 13.15
C GLY A 85 -0.05 6.32 11.94
N ASP A 86 0.58 6.42 10.78
CA ASP A 86 0.15 5.69 9.58
C ASP A 86 0.72 4.26 9.59
N LEU A 87 1.93 4.05 10.12
CA LEU A 87 2.47 2.71 10.38
C LEU A 87 1.58 1.91 11.34
N MET A 88 1.07 2.54 12.41
CA MET A 88 0.15 1.88 13.33
C MET A 88 -1.16 1.46 12.66
N LYS A 89 -1.69 2.25 11.72
CA LYS A 89 -2.89 1.86 10.95
C LYS A 89 -2.61 0.64 10.08
N ALA A 90 -1.46 0.62 9.40
CA ALA A 90 -1.02 -0.50 8.59
C ALA A 90 -0.86 -1.78 9.43
N ARG A 91 -0.17 -1.68 10.57
CA ARG A 91 -0.03 -2.79 11.52
C ARG A 91 -1.38 -3.33 11.98
N LYS A 92 -2.29 -2.45 12.42
CA LYS A 92 -3.63 -2.87 12.88
C LYS A 92 -4.39 -3.65 11.82
N PHE A 93 -4.29 -3.24 10.55
CA PHE A 93 -4.90 -4.00 9.46
C PHE A 93 -4.29 -5.40 9.34
N LEU A 94 -2.95 -5.50 9.39
CA LEU A 94 -2.25 -6.78 9.27
C LEU A 94 -2.49 -7.71 10.47
N ASP A 95 -2.65 -7.16 11.68
CA ASP A 95 -2.93 -7.92 12.90
C ASP A 95 -4.21 -8.78 12.77
N HIS A 96 -5.18 -8.40 11.92
CA HIS A 96 -6.42 -9.19 11.70
C HIS A 96 -6.19 -10.54 11.02
N PHE A 97 -5.02 -10.78 10.43
CA PHE A 97 -4.67 -12.05 9.77
C PHE A 97 -3.85 -12.98 10.68
N PHE A 98 -3.62 -12.58 11.94
CA PHE A 98 -2.88 -13.36 12.93
C PHE A 98 -3.77 -13.96 14.04
N GLU A 99 -5.08 -13.65 14.04
CA GLU A 99 -6.06 -14.20 15.00
C GLU A 99 -6.60 -15.58 14.60
#